data_AF-A0AAW9B687-F1
#
_entry.id   AF-A0AAW9B687-F1
#
_cell.length_a   1.000
_cell.length_b   1.000
_cell.length_c   1.000
_cell.angle_alpha   90.00
_cell.angle_beta   90.00
_cell.angle_gamma   90.00
#
_symmetry.space_group_name_H-M   'P 1'
#
loop_
_entity.id
_entity.type
_entity.pdbx_description
1 polymer ?
#
loop_
_entity_poly.entity_id
_entity_poly.type
_entity_poly.pdbx_seq_one_letter_code
_entity_poly.pdbx_strand_id
1 'polypeptide(L)'
;MRHNNILISFEEMKQFLKFHYRHSRLYGRNKDNGWDDGYGDRIVEAYHIDIINGKRCYISRHEHQKADGLSFSSQDVFNYIGYISSNDTLEAELEVLKEMLGTDSQTEPKLGKSSHVTTKDLAKQKYAIYTRILSLRPRAKVS
;
A
#
# COMPACT_ATOMS: atom_id res chain seq x y z
N MET A 1 -10.55 15.25 14.25
CA MET A 1 -9.54 15.21 13.17
C MET A 1 -10.09 14.34 12.07
N ARG A 2 -10.31 14.85 10.86
CA ARG A 2 -10.83 14.05 9.75
C ARG A 2 -9.71 13.12 9.28
N HIS A 3 -9.91 11.81 9.38
CA HIS A 3 -8.99 10.84 8.80
C HIS A 3 -8.95 11.11 7.29
N ASN A 4 -7.81 11.58 6.78
CA ASN A 4 -7.57 11.54 5.35
C ASN A 4 -7.62 10.06 4.96
N ASN A 5 -8.61 9.67 4.15
CA ASN A 5 -8.85 8.31 3.66
C ASN A 5 -7.73 7.88 2.69
N ILE A 6 -6.49 7.82 3.18
CA ILE A 6 -5.37 7.28 2.43
C ILE A 6 -5.39 5.76 2.67
N LEU A 7 -5.77 5.02 1.62
CA LEU A 7 -5.93 3.56 1.70
C LEU A 7 -4.63 2.78 1.81
N ILE A 8 -3.50 3.44 1.53
CA ILE A 8 -2.16 2.97 1.83
C ILE A 8 -1.56 4.00 2.77
N SER A 9 -1.30 3.64 4.01
CA SER A 9 -0.56 4.48 4.96
C SER A 9 0.91 4.58 4.57
N PHE A 10 1.58 5.63 5.05
CA PHE A 10 3.03 5.77 4.90
C PHE A 10 3.79 4.55 5.46
N GLU A 11 3.33 4.01 6.60
CA GLU A 11 3.96 2.84 7.23
C GLU A 11 3.76 1.55 6.42
N GLU A 12 2.60 1.34 5.80
CA GLU A 12 2.39 0.24 4.85
C GLU A 12 3.36 0.36 3.65
N MET A 13 3.49 1.57 3.09
CA MET A 13 4.44 1.82 1.99
C MET A 13 5.90 1.58 2.43
N LYS A 14 6.25 2.03 3.64
CA LYS A 14 7.57 1.85 4.25
C LYS A 14 7.90 0.37 4.43
N GLN A 15 6.95 -0.44 4.91
CA GLN A 15 7.12 -1.89 5.05
C GLN A 15 7.35 -2.56 3.70
N PHE A 16 6.54 -2.23 2.69
CA PHE A 16 6.70 -2.73 1.32
C PHE A 16 8.10 -2.40 0.78
N LEU A 17 8.54 -1.15 0.88
CA LEU A 17 9.85 -0.74 0.41
C LEU A 17 10.98 -1.37 1.22
N LYS A 18 10.88 -1.48 2.55
CA LYS A 18 11.90 -2.17 3.35
C LYS A 18 12.10 -3.63 2.91
N PHE A 19 11.03 -4.28 2.44
CA PHE A 19 11.15 -5.63 1.91
C PHE A 19 11.76 -5.67 0.52
N HIS A 20 11.43 -4.76 -0.39
CA HIS A 20 11.87 -4.83 -1.80
C HIS A 20 13.14 -4.02 -2.11
N TYR A 21 13.46 -3.00 -1.34
CA TYR A 21 14.63 -2.13 -1.55
C TYR A 21 15.88 -2.70 -0.85
N ARG A 22 17.05 -2.51 -1.46
CA ARG A 22 18.34 -2.77 -0.79
C ARG A 22 18.46 -1.86 0.42
N HIS A 23 18.73 -2.46 1.57
CA HIS A 23 18.92 -1.72 2.82
C HIS A 23 20.01 -0.64 2.69
N SER A 24 21.16 -0.97 2.07
CA SER A 24 22.26 -0.03 1.83
C SER A 24 21.91 1.17 0.94
N ARG A 25 20.79 1.10 0.21
CA ARG A 25 20.30 2.19 -0.65
C ARG A 25 19.18 2.99 0.01
N LEU A 26 18.28 2.33 0.74
CA LEU A 26 17.13 3.00 1.36
C LEU A 26 17.54 3.70 2.67
N TYR A 27 18.04 2.94 3.66
CA TYR A 27 18.38 3.47 4.98
C TYR A 27 19.89 3.44 5.30
N GLY A 28 20.71 2.81 4.45
CA GLY A 28 22.17 2.93 4.51
C GLY A 28 22.69 4.28 4.01
N ARG A 29 21.87 5.06 3.30
CA ARG A 29 22.14 6.45 2.95
C ARG A 29 21.64 7.35 4.09
N ASN A 30 22.50 7.60 5.06
CA ASN A 30 22.23 8.40 6.25
C ASN A 30 23.39 9.37 6.52
N LYS A 31 23.27 10.22 7.57
CA LYS A 31 24.31 11.19 7.94
C LYS A 31 25.69 10.59 8.14
N ASP A 32 25.76 9.37 8.66
CA ASP A 32 27.03 8.71 8.96
C ASP A 32 27.81 8.39 7.67
N ASN A 33 27.10 8.30 6.55
CA ASN A 33 27.66 8.03 5.22
C ASN A 33 27.60 9.24 4.28
N GLY A 34 27.46 10.46 4.83
CA GLY A 34 27.47 11.72 4.08
C GLY A 34 26.16 12.05 3.34
N TRP A 35 25.04 11.43 3.74
CA TRP A 35 23.72 11.73 3.21
C TRP A 35 22.88 12.50 4.23
N ASP A 36 21.90 13.26 3.76
CA ASP A 36 20.99 13.95 4.65
C ASP A 36 20.19 12.98 5.56
N ASP A 37 19.96 13.39 6.81
CA ASP A 37 19.03 12.70 7.70
C ASP A 37 17.62 12.65 7.08
N GLY A 38 16.97 11.50 7.22
CA GLY A 38 15.65 11.25 6.65
C GLY A 38 15.63 11.00 5.13
N TYR A 39 16.78 10.80 4.47
CA TYR A 39 16.83 10.44 3.04
C TYR A 39 15.90 9.27 2.71
N GLY A 40 15.97 8.18 3.48
CA GLY A 40 15.14 6.99 3.26
C GLY A 40 13.64 7.28 3.36
N ASP A 41 13.21 8.07 4.35
CA ASP A 41 11.80 8.42 4.53
C ASP A 41 11.29 9.32 3.39
N ARG A 42 12.11 10.23 2.84
CA ARG A 42 11.75 11.00 1.63
C ARG A 42 11.58 10.12 0.40
N ILE A 43 12.38 9.07 0.27
CA ILE A 43 12.18 8.07 -0.80
C ILE A 43 10.84 7.35 -0.61
N VAL A 44 10.52 6.93 0.62
CA VAL A 44 9.21 6.31 0.92
C VAL A 44 8.07 7.27 0.58
N GLU A 45 8.18 8.53 0.98
CA GLU A 45 7.17 9.56 0.73
C GLU A 45 6.94 9.79 -0.78
N ALA A 46 8.01 9.86 -1.57
CA ALA A 46 7.90 10.01 -3.02
C ALA A 46 7.11 8.85 -3.67
N TYR A 47 7.46 7.61 -3.32
CA TYR A 47 6.73 6.44 -3.80
C TYR A 47 5.29 6.40 -3.28
N HIS A 48 5.08 6.78 -2.02
CA HIS A 48 3.76 6.82 -1.40
C HIS A 48 2.83 7.76 -2.15
N ILE A 49 3.27 8.99 -2.44
CA ILE A 49 2.52 9.99 -3.20
C ILE A 49 2.16 9.46 -4.60
N ASP A 50 3.11 8.85 -5.31
CA ASP A 50 2.85 8.33 -6.65
C ASP A 50 1.85 7.17 -6.63
N ILE A 51 1.97 6.25 -5.67
CA ILE A 51 1.07 5.09 -5.53
C ILE A 51 -0.35 5.51 -5.17
N ILE A 52 -0.55 6.44 -4.23
CA ILE A 52 -1.90 6.89 -3.85
C ILE A 52 -2.59 7.70 -4.97
N ASN A 53 -1.80 8.28 -5.88
CA ASN A 53 -2.28 8.91 -7.11
C ASN A 53 -2.53 7.89 -8.25
N GLY A 54 -2.48 6.59 -7.95
CA GLY A 54 -2.77 5.52 -8.92
C GLY A 54 -1.67 5.30 -9.95
N LYS A 55 -0.46 5.87 -9.76
CA LYS A 55 0.65 5.68 -10.69
C LYS A 55 1.29 4.31 -10.48
N ARG A 56 1.93 3.81 -11.53
CA ARG A 56 2.88 2.71 -11.43
C ARG A 56 4.24 3.27 -11.04
N CYS A 57 4.90 2.59 -10.12
CA CYS A 57 6.24 2.91 -9.65
C CYS A 57 7.24 1.86 -10.12
N TYR A 58 8.53 2.21 -10.05
CA TYR A 58 9.62 1.32 -10.42
C TYR A 58 10.82 1.47 -9.49
N ILE A 59 11.25 0.36 -8.87
CA ILE A 59 12.55 0.25 -8.19
C ILE A 59 13.56 -0.25 -9.22
N SER A 60 14.65 0.49 -9.41
CA SER A 60 15.69 0.10 -10.37
C SER A 60 16.43 -1.17 -9.95
N ARG A 61 17.09 -1.84 -10.92
CA ARG A 61 17.94 -3.01 -10.65
C ARG A 61 19.03 -2.75 -9.61
N HIS A 62 19.58 -1.54 -9.58
CA HIS A 62 20.63 -1.17 -8.62
C HIS A 62 20.11 -0.92 -7.20
N GLU A 63 18.80 -0.74 -7.07
CA GLU A 63 18.11 -0.40 -5.83
C GLU A 63 17.30 -1.56 -5.29
N HIS A 64 16.82 -2.46 -6.13
CA HIS A 64 16.04 -3.61 -5.70
C HIS A 64 16.93 -4.66 -5.04
N GLN A 65 16.45 -5.25 -3.94
CA GLN A 65 17.19 -6.19 -3.11
C GLN A 65 17.76 -7.39 -3.90
N LYS A 66 17.04 -7.84 -4.95
CA LYS A 66 17.43 -9.01 -5.78
C LYS A 66 18.10 -8.67 -7.12
N ALA A 67 18.39 -7.40 -7.39
CA ALA A 67 19.04 -6.94 -8.64
C ALA A 67 18.25 -7.12 -9.96
N ASP A 68 17.00 -7.56 -9.91
CA ASP A 68 16.06 -7.75 -11.03
C ASP A 68 15.26 -6.47 -11.38
N GLY A 69 15.11 -5.57 -10.41
CA GLY A 69 14.23 -4.40 -10.53
C GLY A 69 12.78 -4.79 -10.32
N LEU A 70 11.92 -3.83 -9.96
CA LEU A 70 10.53 -4.10 -9.63
C LEU A 70 9.63 -2.98 -10.14
N SER A 71 8.71 -3.29 -11.06
CA SER A 71 7.57 -2.41 -11.35
C SER A 71 6.38 -2.82 -10.50
N PHE A 72 5.78 -1.87 -9.81
CA PHE A 72 4.70 -2.14 -8.86
C PHE A 72 3.64 -1.03 -8.86
N SER A 73 2.49 -1.35 -8.28
CA SER A 73 1.29 -0.52 -8.17
C SER A 73 0.65 -0.68 -6.78
N SER A 74 -0.43 0.06 -6.49
CA SER A 74 -1.20 -0.08 -5.25
C SER A 74 -1.60 -1.54 -4.97
N GLN A 75 -1.98 -2.29 -6.01
CA GLN A 75 -2.30 -3.71 -5.96
C GLN A 75 -1.19 -4.54 -5.31
N ASP A 76 0.06 -4.27 -5.68
CA ASP A 76 1.24 -5.02 -5.22
C ASP A 76 1.52 -4.71 -3.75
N VAL A 77 1.34 -3.44 -3.35
CA VAL A 77 1.43 -3.02 -1.95
C VAL A 77 0.36 -3.71 -1.11
N PHE A 78 -0.91 -3.69 -1.53
CA PHE A 78 -1.99 -4.38 -0.85
C PHE A 78 -1.76 -5.89 -0.74
N ASN A 79 -1.28 -6.53 -1.81
CA ASN A 79 -0.96 -7.95 -1.77
C ASN A 79 0.11 -8.26 -0.72
N TYR A 80 1.17 -7.45 -0.66
CA TYR A 80 2.24 -7.62 0.31
C TYR A 80 1.77 -7.39 1.74
N ILE A 81 1.10 -6.26 2.01
CA ILE A 81 0.57 -5.95 3.35
C ILE A 81 -0.43 -7.03 3.77
N GLY A 82 -1.37 -7.36 2.89
CA GLY A 82 -2.30 -8.44 3.09
C GLY A 82 -1.62 -9.75 3.47
N TYR A 83 -0.51 -10.09 2.80
CA TYR A 83 0.26 -11.31 3.08
C TYR A 83 0.92 -11.29 4.46
N ILE A 84 1.47 -10.15 4.91
CA ILE A 84 2.21 -10.06 6.17
C ILE A 84 1.32 -9.76 7.39
N SER A 85 0.11 -9.22 7.22
CA SER A 85 -0.81 -8.92 8.31
C SER A 85 -1.39 -10.18 8.95
N SER A 86 -1.71 -10.13 10.24
CA SER A 86 -2.47 -11.19 10.94
C SER A 86 -3.92 -11.24 10.46
N ASN A 87 -4.63 -12.34 10.75
CA ASN A 87 -6.06 -12.44 10.40
C ASN A 87 -6.88 -11.34 11.11
N ASP A 88 -6.66 -11.15 12.41
CA ASP A 88 -7.38 -10.13 13.20
C ASP A 88 -7.20 -8.72 12.64
N THR A 89 -5.99 -8.37 12.20
CA THR A 89 -5.71 -7.07 11.56
C THR A 89 -6.45 -6.95 10.23
N LEU A 90 -6.46 -8.00 9.41
CA LEU A 90 -7.18 -7.99 8.13
C LEU A 90 -8.69 -7.91 8.31
N GLU A 91 -9.25 -8.63 9.30
CA GLU A 91 -10.68 -8.59 9.62
C GLU A 91 -11.09 -7.20 10.10
N ALA A 92 -10.31 -6.57 10.99
CA ALA A 92 -10.55 -5.19 11.43
C ALA A 92 -10.50 -4.19 10.26
N GLU A 93 -9.50 -4.29 9.38
CA GLU A 93 -9.40 -3.43 8.20
C GLU A 93 -10.59 -3.66 7.24
N LEU A 94 -11.03 -4.91 7.07
CA LEU A 94 -12.17 -5.21 6.21
C LEU A 94 -13.48 -4.60 6.75
N GLU A 95 -13.68 -4.54 8.07
CA GLU A 95 -14.85 -3.84 8.63
C GLU A 95 -14.81 -2.34 8.32
N VAL A 96 -13.64 -1.69 8.48
CA VAL A 96 -13.47 -0.28 8.07
C VAL A 96 -13.77 -0.09 6.58
N LEU A 97 -13.24 -0.97 5.73
CA LEU A 97 -13.48 -0.92 4.29
C LEU A 97 -14.97 -1.16 3.94
N LYS A 98 -15.68 -2.03 4.65
CA LYS A 98 -17.13 -2.23 4.47
C LYS A 98 -17.91 -0.96 4.81
N GLU A 99 -17.59 -0.30 5.92
CA GLU A 99 -18.21 0.96 6.31
C GLU A 99 -17.96 2.05 5.25
N MET A 100 -16.72 2.17 4.76
CA MET A 100 -16.35 3.09 3.69
C MET A 100 -17.07 2.80 2.37
N LEU A 101 -17.33 1.53 2.06
CA LEU A 101 -17.99 1.12 0.81
C LEU A 101 -19.53 1.14 0.93
N GLY A 102 -20.07 1.00 2.14
CA GLY A 102 -21.51 0.97 2.42
C GLY A 102 -22.16 2.35 2.61
N THR A 103 -21.37 3.42 2.75
CA THR A 103 -21.87 4.78 3.02
C THR A 103 -22.39 5.56 1.81
N ASP A 104 -22.38 5.01 0.59
CA ASP A 104 -22.90 5.67 -0.62
C ASP A 104 -24.24 5.08 -1.09
N SER A 105 -25.28 5.26 -0.28
CA SER A 105 -26.63 5.42 -0.82
C SER A 105 -26.90 6.92 -0.89
N GLN A 106 -26.52 7.57 -2.00
CA GLN A 106 -27.15 8.75 -2.63
C GLN A 106 -26.11 9.55 -3.45
N THR A 107 -26.50 9.83 -4.69
CA THR A 107 -25.91 10.75 -5.68
C THR A 107 -24.58 10.34 -6.35
N GLU A 108 -24.70 9.69 -7.52
CA GLU A 108 -23.69 9.77 -8.57
C GLU A 108 -23.72 11.16 -9.22
N PRO A 109 -22.60 11.90 -9.31
CA PRO A 109 -22.44 12.87 -10.37
C PRO A 109 -21.97 12.12 -11.62
N LYS A 110 -22.82 12.13 -12.66
CA LYS A 110 -22.36 11.92 -14.04
C LYS A 110 -21.37 13.04 -14.36
N LEU A 111 -20.07 12.75 -14.58
CA LEU A 111 -19.22 13.56 -15.46
C LEU A 111 -17.88 12.87 -15.78
N GLY A 112 -17.57 12.76 -17.07
CA GLY A 112 -16.21 12.79 -17.61
C GLY A 112 -15.37 11.51 -17.52
N LYS A 113 -14.94 11.00 -18.68
CA LYS A 113 -13.82 10.04 -18.79
C LYS A 113 -12.53 10.72 -18.30
N SER A 114 -12.25 10.65 -17.00
CA SER A 114 -10.91 10.88 -16.45
C SER A 114 -10.34 9.53 -16.05
N SER A 115 -9.14 9.21 -16.54
CA SER A 115 -8.39 7.99 -16.20
C SER A 115 -7.81 7.99 -14.77
N HIS A 116 -8.40 8.76 -13.85
CA HIS A 116 -7.97 8.85 -12.46
C HIS A 116 -8.62 7.76 -11.62
N VAL A 117 -7.80 6.95 -10.95
CA VAL A 117 -8.26 5.97 -9.96
C VAL A 117 -8.84 6.73 -8.78
N THR A 118 -10.09 6.44 -8.42
CA THR A 118 -10.73 7.10 -7.27
C THR A 118 -10.36 6.41 -5.96
N THR A 119 -10.50 7.11 -4.82
CA THR A 119 -10.39 6.49 -3.49
C THR A 119 -11.34 5.28 -3.34
N LYS A 120 -12.54 5.36 -3.92
CA LYS A 120 -13.51 4.26 -3.89
C LYS A 120 -13.01 3.04 -4.67
N ASP A 121 -12.33 3.24 -5.79
CA ASP A 121 -11.74 2.15 -6.58
C ASP A 121 -10.60 1.47 -5.83
N LEU A 122 -9.72 2.24 -5.18
CA LEU A 122 -8.68 1.71 -4.32
C LEU A 122 -9.28 0.95 -3.12
N ALA A 123 -10.37 1.42 -2.53
CA ALA A 123 -11.02 0.77 -1.39
C ALA A 123 -11.62 -0.58 -1.81
N LYS A 124 -12.31 -0.62 -2.95
CA LYS A 124 -12.82 -1.86 -3.55
C LYS A 124 -11.67 -2.84 -3.84
N GLN A 125 -10.56 -2.33 -4.38
CA GLN A 125 -9.37 -3.14 -4.67
C GLN A 125 -8.78 -3.74 -3.38
N LYS A 126 -8.51 -2.92 -2.35
CA LYS A 126 -7.98 -3.37 -1.05
C LYS A 126 -8.91 -4.40 -0.42
N TYR A 127 -10.22 -4.12 -0.41
CA TYR A 127 -11.25 -5.03 0.12
C TYR A 127 -11.24 -6.40 -0.56
N ALA A 128 -11.22 -6.42 -1.90
CA ALA A 128 -11.22 -7.67 -2.67
C ALA A 128 -9.96 -8.51 -2.39
N ILE A 129 -8.80 -7.87 -2.27
CA ILE A 129 -7.52 -8.55 -1.98
C ILE A 129 -7.54 -9.14 -0.58
N TYR A 130 -7.93 -8.37 0.43
CA TYR A 130 -7.86 -8.80 1.82
C TYR A 130 -8.87 -9.92 2.08
N THR A 131 -10.06 -9.83 1.48
CA THR A 131 -11.07 -10.90 1.47
C THR A 131 -10.51 -12.19 0.87
N ARG A 132 -9.84 -12.09 -0.29
CA ARG A 132 -9.22 -13.25 -0.95
C ARG A 132 -8.13 -13.86 -0.07
N ILE A 133 -7.25 -13.05 0.51
CA ILE A 133 -6.16 -13.54 1.36
C ILE A 133 -6.71 -14.29 2.58
N LEU A 134 -7.70 -13.72 3.28
CA LEU A 134 -8.35 -14.40 4.41
C LEU A 134 -9.02 -15.71 3.99
N SER A 135 -9.66 -15.76 2.81
CA SER A 135 -10.30 -16.99 2.33
C SER A 135 -9.32 -18.14 2.05
N LEU A 136 -8.05 -17.82 1.78
CA LEU A 136 -6.99 -18.80 1.51
C LEU A 136 -6.26 -19.24 2.78
N ARG A 137 -6.47 -18.55 3.91
CA ARG A 137 -5.83 -18.90 5.19
C ARG A 137 -6.69 -19.91 5.95
N PRO A 138 -6.09 -20.97 6.51
CA PRO A 138 -6.83 -21.90 7.36
C PRO A 138 -7.38 -21.12 8.57
N ARG A 139 -8.70 -21.12 8.75
CA ARG A 139 -9.29 -20.66 10.02
C ARG A 139 -8.87 -21.66 11.09
N ALA A 140 -8.30 -21.16 12.20
CA ALA A 140 -8.01 -22.00 13.34
C ALA A 140 -9.28 -22.78 13.70
N LYS A 141 -9.22 -24.11 13.68
CA LYS A 141 -10.28 -24.92 14.25
C LYS A 141 -10.29 -24.61 15.74
N VAL A 142 -11.34 -23.95 16.21
CA VAL A 142 -11.61 -23.83 17.64
C VAL A 142 -11.85 -25.25 18.13
N SER A 143 -10.86 -25.80 18.85
CA SER A 143 -10.93 -27.12 19.50
C SER A 143 -11.69 -27.03 20.81
#